data_AF-A0A9W8PMD1-F1
#
_entry.id   AF-A0A9W8PMD1-F1
#
_cell.length_a   1.000
_cell.length_b   1.000
_cell.length_c   1.000
_cell.angle_alpha   90.00
_cell.angle_beta   90.00
_cell.angle_gamma   90.00
#
_symmetry.space_group_name_H-M   'P 1'
#
loop_
_entity.id
_entity.type
_entity.pdbx_description
1 polymer ?
#
loop_
_entity_poly.entity_id
_entity_poly.type
_entity_poly.pdbx_seq_one_letter_code
_entity_poly.pdbx_strand_id
1 'polypeptide(L)'
;MENSNQLDPRQHPLQAIGNAISAETQGERRAPRMNHMMSANEGPADIIAKVSGAVSGGKREDDGAYFTNNEGHPFPDPKQQHFNRSKNLERVVHPCGSGAFGYFECTQDVTDLTKANFLSSKGEKTPVFVRFSTVTLGREFPDEARNPRGFAIKFYTMEGNYDLVGLNFPVFFCRDPIQGPDVIRSQYRNPTNFLLDHDALFDLLANTPEANHAGLMFFSDHGTPHGWRFNHGYGCHTFKWVNSNEEFVYIKYHFIAKHGQKQFTDSEAMQMCGEDPDYSKRDLWEAIEKGEEIEWTAHVQVMDPRQADPDKLGFDPFDVTKVWPRSQFPMKEFGRLVLNKNPENFHRDVEQAAFSPGSMVPGIEDSPDPLLQFRMFFYRDAQYHRIGINLHQIPVNCPFMTKSYASLNFDGPMRTDANHAGNKQYAPNSFAHKFRPDAAEAPYQVNDNIVSRSSHYWHEGKKNDYDQAKELWTRVMSEQEKKNTCYNTAKGLRRVKYPEIQSKYLAQVYNISEDYAQGIYDLLEKPEFEFSKVKELAETAQEWYKEPKFRPGPGSKLTGYPPEAAVYQA
;
A
#
# COMPACT_ATOMS: atom_id res chain seq x y z
N MET A 1 -45.78 26.27 8.75
CA MET A 1 -44.37 26.37 8.35
C MET A 1 -43.62 25.31 9.11
N GLU A 2 -43.63 24.10 8.54
CA GLU A 2 -42.93 22.93 9.08
C GLU A 2 -41.48 22.96 8.58
N ASN A 3 -40.52 22.73 9.49
CA ASN A 3 -39.13 22.50 9.14
C ASN A 3 -38.82 21.03 9.46
N SER A 4 -38.99 20.18 8.45
CA SER A 4 -38.75 18.75 8.48
C SER A 4 -37.26 18.47 8.21
N ASN A 5 -36.48 18.12 9.23
CA ASN A 5 -35.13 17.56 9.01
C ASN A 5 -34.63 16.63 10.14
N GLN A 6 -35.51 16.15 11.03
CA GLN A 6 -35.12 15.24 12.14
C GLN A 6 -35.86 13.90 12.18
N LEU A 7 -36.63 13.54 11.14
CA LEU A 7 -37.41 12.30 11.10
C LEU A 7 -37.13 11.42 9.87
N ASP A 8 -36.04 11.65 9.15
CA ASP A 8 -35.70 10.82 8.00
C ASP A 8 -34.58 9.80 8.30
N PRO A 9 -34.90 8.50 8.50
CA PRO A 9 -33.92 7.43 8.62
C PRO A 9 -33.21 7.07 7.29
N ARG A 10 -33.12 8.00 6.32
CA ARG A 10 -32.40 7.82 5.04
C ARG A 10 -31.02 8.50 5.00
N GLN A 11 -30.53 9.09 6.09
CA GLN A 11 -29.23 9.82 6.12
C GLN A 11 -28.06 9.08 6.80
N HIS A 12 -28.19 7.80 7.15
CA HIS A 12 -27.03 7.03 7.61
C HIS A 12 -26.21 6.49 6.41
N PRO A 13 -24.88 6.68 6.36
CA PRO A 13 -24.03 6.30 5.21
C PRO A 13 -24.14 4.84 4.76
N LEU A 14 -24.51 3.94 5.66
CA LEU A 14 -24.74 2.52 5.37
C LEU A 14 -26.19 2.18 4.98
N GLN A 15 -27.17 3.02 5.33
CA GLN A 15 -28.54 2.88 4.81
C GLN A 15 -28.65 3.40 3.38
N ALA A 16 -27.91 4.45 3.00
CA ALA A 16 -27.86 4.91 1.61
C ALA A 16 -27.23 3.85 0.68
N ILE A 17 -26.14 3.21 1.11
CA ILE A 17 -25.51 2.09 0.38
C ILE A 17 -26.42 0.85 0.41
N GLY A 18 -27.02 0.52 1.55
CA GLY A 18 -27.96 -0.59 1.67
C GLY A 18 -29.23 -0.43 0.83
N ASN A 19 -29.81 0.78 0.75
CA ASN A 19 -31.03 1.06 0.00
C ASN A 19 -30.77 1.25 -1.50
N ALA A 20 -29.63 1.83 -1.91
CA ALA A 20 -29.23 1.90 -3.31
C ALA A 20 -28.95 0.50 -3.90
N ILE A 21 -28.43 -0.43 -3.09
CA ILE A 21 -28.24 -1.84 -3.48
C ILE A 21 -29.57 -2.61 -3.46
N SER A 22 -30.50 -2.28 -2.55
CA SER A 22 -31.79 -2.98 -2.42
C SER A 22 -32.84 -2.57 -3.47
N ALA A 23 -32.69 -1.40 -4.09
CA ALA A 23 -33.71 -0.87 -5.01
C ALA A 23 -33.70 -1.49 -6.42
N GLU A 24 -32.66 -2.25 -6.81
CA GLU A 24 -32.53 -2.79 -8.18
C GLU A 24 -32.42 -4.32 -8.28
N THR A 25 -32.52 -5.07 -7.17
CA THR A 25 -32.34 -6.54 -7.22
C THR A 25 -33.53 -7.30 -6.66
N GLN A 26 -34.41 -7.78 -7.53
CA GLN A 26 -35.38 -8.83 -7.20
C GLN A 26 -34.67 -10.21 -7.22
N GLY A 27 -34.47 -10.81 -6.05
CA GLY A 27 -33.95 -12.17 -5.90
C GLY A 27 -33.35 -12.39 -4.51
N GLU A 28 -33.45 -13.62 -3.98
CA GLU A 28 -33.04 -14.01 -2.62
C GLU A 28 -31.54 -13.78 -2.32
N ARG A 29 -31.12 -12.56 -1.97
CA ARG A 29 -29.82 -12.30 -1.32
C ARG A 29 -29.86 -11.04 -0.44
N ARG A 30 -29.01 -11.05 0.60
CA ARG A 30 -28.49 -9.88 1.36
C ARG A 30 -29.49 -9.19 2.30
N ALA A 31 -29.49 -9.62 3.55
CA ALA A 31 -29.83 -8.73 4.66
C ALA A 31 -28.51 -8.19 5.27
N PRO A 32 -28.35 -6.86 5.46
CA PRO A 32 -27.24 -6.33 6.24
C PRO A 32 -27.42 -6.79 7.70
N ARG A 33 -26.50 -7.62 8.20
CA ARG A 33 -26.42 -7.91 9.63
C ARG A 33 -25.84 -6.68 10.31
N MET A 34 -26.71 -5.87 10.91
CA MET A 34 -26.28 -4.76 11.77
C MET A 34 -25.61 -5.32 13.02
N ASN A 35 -24.29 -5.16 13.12
CA ASN A 35 -23.60 -5.24 14.40
C ASN A 35 -23.91 -3.96 15.18
N HIS A 36 -24.39 -4.09 16.41
CA HIS A 36 -24.75 -3.00 17.33
C HIS A 36 -23.59 -2.06 17.76
N MET A 37 -22.44 -2.10 17.07
CA MET A 37 -21.25 -1.28 17.34
C MET A 37 -21.26 0.07 16.60
N MET A 38 -22.31 0.36 15.81
CA MET A 38 -22.41 1.56 14.96
C MET A 38 -22.79 2.85 15.72
N SER A 39 -23.07 2.77 17.01
CA SER A 39 -23.36 3.94 17.83
C SER A 39 -22.08 4.50 18.49
N ALA A 40 -21.01 4.77 17.74
CA ALA A 40 -19.72 5.20 18.31
C ALA A 40 -19.73 6.61 18.96
N ASN A 41 -20.83 7.35 18.85
CA ASN A 41 -21.07 8.56 19.64
C ASN A 41 -22.04 8.30 20.82
N GLU A 42 -22.50 7.07 21.01
CA GLU A 42 -23.27 6.62 22.17
C GLU A 42 -22.34 5.72 22.96
N GLY A 43 -21.71 6.27 24.00
CA GLY A 43 -20.90 5.47 24.91
C GLY A 43 -21.74 4.36 25.57
N PRO A 44 -21.11 3.42 26.30
CA PRO A 44 -21.81 2.39 27.06
C PRO A 44 -22.95 2.94 27.92
N ALA A 45 -22.83 4.19 28.40
CA ALA A 45 -23.86 4.89 29.15
C ALA A 45 -25.17 5.12 28.35
N ASP A 46 -25.11 5.53 27.09
CA ASP A 46 -26.31 5.73 26.25
C ASP A 46 -26.97 4.39 25.89
N ILE A 47 -26.15 3.36 25.62
CA ILE A 47 -26.63 1.99 25.38
C ILE A 47 -27.32 1.46 26.65
N ILE A 48 -26.71 1.63 27.82
CA ILE A 48 -27.28 1.24 29.12
C ILE A 48 -28.55 2.04 29.41
N ALA A 49 -28.58 3.35 29.13
CA ALA A 49 -29.75 4.19 29.35
C ALA A 49 -30.94 3.81 28.44
N LYS A 50 -30.67 3.44 27.17
CA LYS A 50 -31.69 2.92 26.24
C LYS A 50 -32.17 1.52 26.63
N VAL A 51 -31.26 0.63 27.03
CA VAL A 51 -31.58 -0.76 27.43
C VAL A 51 -32.28 -0.81 28.78
N SER A 52 -31.95 0.09 29.71
CA SER A 52 -32.61 0.19 31.03
C SER A 52 -33.93 0.97 31.00
N GLY A 53 -34.28 1.61 29.88
CA GLY A 53 -35.49 2.43 29.76
C GLY A 53 -35.43 3.75 30.55
N ALA A 54 -34.25 4.19 30.97
CA ALA A 54 -34.06 5.33 31.87
C ALA A 54 -34.28 6.70 31.20
N VAL A 55 -34.16 6.81 29.87
CA VAL A 55 -34.39 8.07 29.12
C VAL A 55 -34.81 7.79 27.67
N SER A 56 -35.72 8.60 27.14
CA SER A 56 -35.98 8.70 25.69
C SER A 56 -34.78 9.37 25.02
N GLY A 57 -34.18 8.70 24.02
CA GLY A 57 -32.96 9.14 23.35
C GLY A 57 -32.92 10.64 23.02
N GLY A 58 -31.87 11.31 23.49
CA GLY A 58 -31.71 12.77 23.47
C GLY A 58 -30.78 13.29 22.38
N LYS A 59 -30.91 14.59 22.12
CA LYS A 59 -30.18 15.46 21.17
C LYS A 59 -28.65 15.33 21.24
N ARG A 60 -27.95 15.80 20.20
CA ARG A 60 -26.49 16.06 20.22
C ARG A 60 -26.16 17.45 19.69
N GLU A 61 -25.42 18.23 20.48
CA GLU A 61 -24.00 18.63 20.33
C GLU A 61 -23.82 19.77 21.37
N ASP A 62 -23.25 19.45 22.55
CA ASP A 62 -22.96 20.41 23.65
C ASP A 62 -24.14 21.17 24.30
N ASP A 63 -25.33 20.56 24.45
CA ASP A 63 -26.49 21.14 25.15
C ASP A 63 -26.52 20.84 26.67
N GLY A 64 -25.45 20.26 27.21
CA GLY A 64 -25.27 20.09 28.66
C GLY A 64 -25.04 21.41 29.38
N ALA A 65 -25.50 21.53 30.64
CA ALA A 65 -25.26 22.72 31.45
C ALA A 65 -23.77 22.98 31.75
N TYR A 66 -22.92 21.96 31.59
CA TYR A 66 -21.48 22.00 31.78
C TYR A 66 -20.81 20.85 31.01
N PHE A 67 -19.55 21.04 30.65
CA PHE A 67 -18.73 19.96 30.10
C PHE A 67 -18.28 18.99 31.20
N THR A 68 -18.16 17.72 30.84
CA THR A 68 -17.70 16.64 31.73
C THR A 68 -16.40 16.00 31.25
N ASN A 69 -15.75 15.25 32.14
CA ASN A 69 -14.69 14.32 31.76
C ASN A 69 -15.26 13.01 31.18
N ASN A 70 -14.39 12.08 30.79
CA ASN A 70 -14.81 10.78 30.22
C ASN A 70 -15.58 9.88 31.21
N GLU A 71 -15.65 10.24 32.50
CA GLU A 71 -16.43 9.56 33.54
C GLU A 71 -17.74 10.29 33.86
N GLY A 72 -18.05 11.39 33.17
CA GLY A 72 -19.26 12.18 33.38
C GLY A 72 -19.18 13.20 34.53
N HIS A 73 -18.01 13.42 35.14
CA HIS A 73 -17.84 14.43 36.18
C HIS A 73 -17.63 15.83 35.58
N PRO A 74 -18.30 16.88 36.09
CA PRO A 74 -18.00 18.26 35.71
C PRO A 74 -16.53 18.62 35.95
N PHE A 75 -15.98 19.50 35.12
CA PHE A 75 -14.60 20.00 35.23
C PHE A 75 -14.21 20.44 36.66
N PRO A 76 -12.94 20.19 37.09
CA PRO A 76 -11.78 20.71 36.35
C PRO A 76 -10.68 19.74 35.85
N ASP A 77 -10.59 18.45 36.24
CA ASP A 77 -9.35 17.69 36.00
C ASP A 77 -9.56 16.19 35.73
N PRO A 78 -9.67 15.77 34.45
CA PRO A 78 -8.56 14.99 33.87
C PRO A 78 -8.27 15.29 32.38
N LYS A 79 -8.72 16.43 31.83
CA LYS A 79 -8.47 16.78 30.41
C LYS A 79 -6.99 16.84 30.06
N GLN A 80 -6.13 17.32 30.97
CA GLN A 80 -4.68 17.37 30.77
C GLN A 80 -4.07 15.97 30.66
N GLN A 81 -4.56 15.00 31.43
CA GLN A 81 -4.05 13.63 31.42
C GLN A 81 -4.34 12.91 30.10
N HIS A 82 -5.54 13.13 29.54
CA HIS A 82 -5.90 12.65 28.20
C HIS A 82 -5.09 13.37 27.12
N PHE A 83 -4.97 14.70 27.21
CA PHE A 83 -4.17 15.49 26.27
C PHE A 83 -2.73 14.98 26.15
N ASN A 84 -2.06 14.72 27.27
CA ASN A 84 -0.69 14.18 27.31
C ASN A 84 -0.53 12.81 26.62
N ARG A 85 -1.62 12.08 26.38
CA ARG A 85 -1.64 10.73 25.77
C ARG A 85 -2.35 10.69 24.41
N SER A 86 -2.77 11.84 23.88
CA SER A 86 -3.57 11.95 22.65
C SER A 86 -2.77 11.75 21.36
N LYS A 87 -1.44 11.93 21.41
CA LYS A 87 -0.56 11.67 20.26
C LYS A 87 -0.19 10.19 20.22
N ASN A 88 -0.66 9.50 19.19
CA ASN A 88 -0.20 8.14 18.87
C ASN A 88 1.21 8.18 18.28
N LEU A 89 1.89 7.04 18.37
CA LEU A 89 3.06 6.79 17.54
C LEU A 89 2.64 6.87 16.07
N GLU A 90 3.37 7.63 15.26
CA GLU A 90 3.11 7.69 13.82
C GLU A 90 3.59 6.41 13.12
N ARG A 91 3.20 6.22 11.87
CA ARG A 91 3.72 5.09 11.09
C ARG A 91 5.21 5.31 10.82
N VAL A 92 6.03 4.28 11.02
CA VAL A 92 7.49 4.34 10.75
C VAL A 92 7.78 4.72 9.30
N VAL A 93 6.90 4.34 8.39
CA VAL A 93 6.86 4.79 7.00
C VAL A 93 5.42 5.13 6.65
N HIS A 94 5.24 6.01 5.69
CA HIS A 94 3.97 6.58 5.27
C HIS A 94 3.19 7.38 6.32
N PRO A 95 3.82 8.22 7.18
CA PRO A 95 3.11 8.92 8.24
C PRO A 95 2.24 10.07 7.72
N CYS A 96 2.69 10.86 6.73
CA CYS A 96 1.89 11.94 6.14
C CYS A 96 0.92 11.36 5.10
N GLY A 97 -0.38 11.55 5.29
CA GLY A 97 -1.39 11.01 4.39
C GLY A 97 -2.82 11.41 4.73
N SER A 98 -3.74 11.06 3.84
CA SER A 98 -5.20 11.18 4.03
C SER A 98 -5.89 9.97 3.42
N GLY A 99 -7.19 9.81 3.67
CA GLY A 99 -7.94 8.70 3.12
C GLY A 99 -9.38 9.07 2.84
N ALA A 100 -10.07 8.19 2.13
CA ALA A 100 -11.47 8.32 1.80
C ALA A 100 -12.12 6.95 1.69
N PHE A 101 -13.43 6.92 1.88
CA PHE A 101 -14.27 5.75 1.70
C PHE A 101 -14.89 5.75 0.30
N GLY A 102 -15.30 4.56 -0.13
CA GLY A 102 -16.06 4.39 -1.35
C GLY A 102 -16.37 2.93 -1.62
N TYR A 103 -16.31 2.53 -2.88
CA TYR A 103 -16.56 1.14 -3.29
C TYR A 103 -15.64 0.69 -4.42
N PHE A 104 -15.39 -0.60 -4.48
CA PHE A 104 -14.86 -1.29 -5.64
C PHE A 104 -15.99 -2.05 -6.33
N GLU A 105 -16.10 -1.91 -7.65
CA GLU A 105 -17.06 -2.62 -8.48
C GLU A 105 -16.35 -3.59 -9.42
N CYS A 106 -16.70 -4.87 -9.35
CA CYS A 106 -16.23 -5.86 -10.31
C CYS A 106 -16.93 -5.63 -11.67
N THR A 107 -16.21 -5.33 -12.74
CA THR A 107 -16.80 -4.99 -14.06
C THR A 107 -16.66 -6.12 -15.06
N GLN A 108 -15.70 -7.03 -14.86
CA GLN A 108 -15.45 -8.18 -15.74
C GLN A 108 -15.63 -9.49 -14.98
N ASP A 109 -15.83 -10.58 -15.74
CA ASP A 109 -15.89 -11.91 -15.17
C ASP A 109 -14.46 -12.43 -15.17
N VAL A 110 -13.98 -12.74 -13.97
CA VAL A 110 -12.63 -13.25 -13.70
C VAL A 110 -12.69 -14.53 -12.86
N THR A 111 -13.85 -15.19 -12.82
CA THR A 111 -14.08 -16.40 -12.03
C THR A 111 -13.27 -17.60 -12.51
N ASP A 112 -12.84 -17.58 -13.77
CA ASP A 112 -11.86 -18.50 -14.35
C ASP A 112 -10.45 -18.33 -13.76
N LEU A 113 -10.13 -17.14 -13.22
CA LEU A 113 -8.83 -16.82 -12.66
C LEU A 113 -8.82 -16.85 -11.13
N THR A 114 -9.90 -16.46 -10.46
CA THR A 114 -9.95 -16.36 -8.99
C THR A 114 -11.31 -16.74 -8.40
N LYS A 115 -11.28 -17.44 -7.25
CA LYS A 115 -12.44 -17.71 -6.39
C LYS A 115 -12.74 -16.60 -5.38
N ALA A 116 -12.01 -15.49 -5.41
CA ALA A 116 -12.17 -14.39 -4.46
C ALA A 116 -13.61 -13.85 -4.50
N ASN A 117 -14.29 -13.93 -3.35
CA ASN A 117 -15.73 -13.71 -3.31
C ASN A 117 -16.17 -12.32 -3.82
N PHE A 118 -15.40 -11.26 -3.58
CA PHE A 118 -15.75 -9.92 -4.04
C PHE A 118 -15.61 -9.71 -5.57
N LEU A 119 -15.05 -10.71 -6.27
CA LEU A 119 -14.87 -10.75 -7.72
C LEU A 119 -15.81 -11.78 -8.39
N SER A 120 -16.68 -12.44 -7.63
CA SER A 120 -17.48 -13.57 -8.13
C SER A 120 -18.60 -13.21 -9.11
N SER A 121 -18.91 -11.93 -9.28
CA SER A 121 -19.98 -11.47 -10.16
C SER A 121 -19.78 -10.04 -10.62
N LYS A 122 -19.99 -9.79 -11.92
CA LYS A 122 -20.06 -8.45 -12.50
C LYS A 122 -21.12 -7.59 -11.80
N GLY A 123 -20.83 -6.32 -11.59
CA GLY A 123 -21.67 -5.35 -10.88
C GLY A 123 -21.61 -5.42 -9.36
N GLU A 124 -20.86 -6.38 -8.77
CA GLU A 124 -20.74 -6.46 -7.32
C GLU A 124 -19.96 -5.27 -6.77
N LYS A 125 -20.60 -4.52 -5.87
CA LYS A 125 -19.99 -3.38 -5.17
C LYS A 125 -19.54 -3.78 -3.77
N THR A 126 -18.24 -3.72 -3.54
CA THR A 126 -17.60 -4.01 -2.25
C THR A 126 -17.17 -2.71 -1.59
N PRO A 127 -17.59 -2.42 -0.35
CA PRO A 127 -17.12 -1.23 0.36
C PRO A 127 -15.59 -1.22 0.48
N VAL A 128 -14.99 -0.03 0.37
CA VAL A 128 -13.55 0.14 0.55
C VAL A 128 -13.19 1.35 1.40
N PHE A 129 -12.00 1.30 1.99
CA PHE A 129 -11.30 2.47 2.51
C PHE A 129 -9.92 2.56 1.85
N VAL A 130 -9.57 3.73 1.34
CA VAL A 130 -8.28 3.99 0.70
C VAL A 130 -7.50 5.02 1.51
N ARG A 131 -6.21 4.77 1.70
CA ARG A 131 -5.28 5.74 2.28
C ARG A 131 -4.14 6.03 1.31
N PHE A 132 -3.98 7.32 1.02
CA PHE A 132 -2.84 7.88 0.29
C PHE A 132 -1.82 8.45 1.27
N SER A 133 -0.56 8.52 0.88
CA SER A 133 0.51 9.03 1.74
C SER A 133 1.79 9.35 0.99
N THR A 134 2.67 10.18 1.56
CA THR A 134 4.11 10.12 1.25
C THR A 134 4.74 8.90 1.94
N VAL A 135 6.07 8.70 1.91
CA VAL A 135 6.74 7.49 2.47
C VAL A 135 7.65 7.78 3.65
N THR A 136 8.65 8.66 3.53
CA THR A 136 9.81 8.57 4.43
C THR A 136 9.82 9.57 5.59
N LEU A 137 9.38 10.81 5.38
CA LEU A 137 9.44 11.85 6.40
C LEU A 137 8.14 11.91 7.20
N GLY A 138 8.22 12.48 8.42
CA GLY A 138 7.16 12.49 9.42
C GLY A 138 5.82 13.07 8.94
N ARG A 139 4.76 12.88 9.73
CA ARG A 139 3.38 13.25 9.35
C ARG A 139 3.16 14.74 8.99
N GLU A 140 4.06 15.61 9.42
CA GLU A 140 4.02 17.06 9.21
C GLU A 140 4.85 17.51 7.98
N PHE A 141 5.41 16.56 7.22
CA PHE A 141 6.10 16.86 5.97
C PHE A 141 5.10 17.26 4.88
N PRO A 142 5.37 18.31 4.06
CA PRO A 142 4.47 18.73 2.99
C PRO A 142 4.11 17.58 2.05
N ASP A 143 2.83 17.43 1.71
CA ASP A 143 2.36 16.28 0.93
C ASP A 143 2.74 16.31 -0.55
N GLU A 144 3.07 17.49 -1.08
CA GLU A 144 3.57 17.67 -2.44
C GLU A 144 5.09 17.52 -2.60
N ALA A 145 5.84 17.38 -1.51
CA ALA A 145 7.28 17.23 -1.59
C ALA A 145 7.68 15.91 -2.29
N ARG A 146 8.84 15.93 -2.97
CA ARG A 146 9.34 14.77 -3.74
C ARG A 146 9.43 13.52 -2.88
N ASN A 147 8.61 12.52 -3.22
CA ASN A 147 8.52 11.26 -2.49
C ASN A 147 7.68 10.25 -3.31
N PRO A 148 7.89 8.93 -3.21
CA PRO A 148 6.87 7.99 -3.68
C PRO A 148 5.54 8.24 -2.94
N ARG A 149 4.42 7.86 -3.56
CA ARG A 149 3.11 7.92 -2.90
C ARG A 149 2.60 6.53 -2.56
N GLY A 150 2.20 6.32 -1.32
CA GLY A 150 1.47 5.13 -0.89
C GLY A 150 0.06 5.12 -1.44
N PHE A 151 -0.40 3.96 -1.90
CA PHE A 151 -1.75 3.72 -2.40
C PHE A 151 -2.27 2.42 -1.76
N ALA A 152 -2.84 2.53 -0.56
CA ALA A 152 -3.33 1.38 0.21
C ALA A 152 -4.86 1.29 0.13
N ILE A 153 -5.38 0.14 -0.27
CA ILE A 153 -6.82 -0.14 -0.40
C ILE A 153 -7.19 -1.28 0.55
N LYS A 154 -8.21 -1.05 1.38
CA LYS A 154 -8.86 -2.08 2.20
C LYS A 154 -10.21 -2.39 1.59
N PHE A 155 -10.42 -3.63 1.19
CA PHE A 155 -11.69 -4.16 0.70
C PHE A 155 -12.40 -4.89 1.85
N TYR A 156 -13.60 -4.44 2.19
CA TYR A 156 -14.42 -5.09 3.21
C TYR A 156 -15.24 -6.22 2.57
N THR A 157 -14.63 -7.39 2.41
CA THR A 157 -15.26 -8.53 1.70
C THR A 157 -16.08 -9.41 2.64
N MET A 158 -16.89 -10.30 2.07
CA MET A 158 -17.65 -11.29 2.85
C MET A 158 -16.81 -12.45 3.41
N GLU A 159 -15.53 -12.54 3.02
CA GLU A 159 -14.58 -13.55 3.51
C GLU A 159 -13.44 -12.95 4.33
N GLY A 160 -13.63 -11.72 4.82
CA GLY A 160 -12.64 -10.97 5.60
C GLY A 160 -12.19 -9.71 4.87
N ASN A 161 -11.34 -8.92 5.53
CA ASN A 161 -10.75 -7.75 4.88
C ASN A 161 -9.59 -8.20 3.98
N TYR A 162 -9.61 -7.78 2.72
CA TYR A 162 -8.47 -7.89 1.82
C TYR A 162 -7.76 -6.53 1.77
N ASP A 163 -6.44 -6.49 1.97
CA ASP A 163 -5.67 -5.26 1.88
C ASP A 163 -4.67 -5.33 0.73
N LEU A 164 -4.82 -4.46 -0.27
CA LEU A 164 -3.82 -4.23 -1.30
C LEU A 164 -3.00 -2.99 -0.93
N VAL A 165 -1.73 -3.20 -0.57
CA VAL A 165 -0.86 -2.13 -0.06
C VAL A 165 0.21 -1.78 -1.09
N GLY A 166 -0.15 -0.88 -1.99
CA GLY A 166 0.64 -0.49 -3.16
C GLY A 166 1.32 0.88 -3.07
N LEU A 167 1.89 1.30 -4.20
CA LEU A 167 2.50 2.61 -4.43
C LEU A 167 2.00 3.23 -5.74
N ASN A 168 2.33 4.50 -5.98
CA ASN A 168 2.20 5.11 -7.30
C ASN A 168 3.31 4.70 -8.27
N PHE A 169 4.32 3.96 -7.81
CA PHE A 169 5.37 3.36 -8.64
C PHE A 169 5.09 1.86 -8.81
N PRO A 170 5.31 1.28 -10.00
CA PRO A 170 5.12 -0.15 -10.23
C PRO A 170 6.30 -0.99 -9.71
N VAL A 171 7.37 -0.36 -9.22
CA VAL A 171 8.60 -0.98 -8.71
C VAL A 171 9.00 -0.41 -7.35
N PHE A 172 9.93 -1.08 -6.67
CA PHE A 172 10.50 -0.62 -5.41
C PHE A 172 12.04 -0.50 -5.47
N PHE A 173 12.65 0.09 -4.44
CA PHE A 173 14.10 0.38 -4.39
C PHE A 173 14.95 -0.83 -4.02
N CYS A 174 14.36 -1.88 -3.46
CA CYS A 174 15.08 -3.10 -3.12
C CYS A 174 14.20 -4.31 -3.43
N ARG A 175 14.86 -5.42 -3.72
CA ARG A 175 14.25 -6.74 -3.89
C ARG A 175 14.35 -7.60 -2.64
N ASP A 176 15.38 -7.37 -1.82
CA ASP A 176 15.61 -8.09 -0.58
C ASP A 176 14.99 -7.31 0.60
N PRO A 177 14.16 -7.96 1.43
CA PRO A 177 13.59 -7.33 2.61
C PRO A 177 14.63 -6.83 3.62
N ILE A 178 15.82 -7.42 3.71
CA ILE A 178 16.82 -6.99 4.70
C ILE A 178 17.35 -5.59 4.40
N GLN A 179 17.37 -5.19 3.12
CA GLN A 179 17.79 -3.86 2.71
C GLN A 179 16.68 -2.83 2.88
N GLY A 180 15.42 -3.26 3.05
CA GLY A 180 14.27 -2.37 3.21
C GLY A 180 14.46 -1.28 4.27
N PRO A 181 14.87 -1.61 5.51
CA PRO A 181 15.18 -0.60 6.53
C PRO A 181 16.26 0.40 6.10
N ASP A 182 17.28 -0.03 5.35
CA ASP A 182 18.38 0.83 4.90
C ASP A 182 17.94 1.75 3.75
N VAL A 183 17.07 1.26 2.85
CA VAL A 183 16.37 2.11 1.86
C VAL A 183 15.63 3.25 2.55
N ILE A 184 14.90 2.95 3.62
CA ILE A 184 14.13 3.96 4.36
C ILE A 184 15.06 4.91 5.11
N ARG A 185 16.08 4.39 5.82
CA ARG A 185 17.03 5.20 6.59
C ARG A 185 17.89 6.11 5.71
N SER A 186 18.23 5.71 4.49
CA SER A 186 18.96 6.56 3.55
C SER A 186 18.22 7.86 3.21
N GLN A 187 16.90 7.87 3.39
CA GLN A 187 16.01 9.00 3.13
C GLN A 187 15.58 9.72 4.41
N TYR A 188 16.07 9.30 5.57
CA TYR A 188 15.82 9.96 6.85
C TYR A 188 16.71 11.19 7.04
N ARG A 189 16.50 11.84 8.19
CA ARG A 189 17.32 12.97 8.61
C ARG A 189 18.64 12.46 9.17
N ASN A 190 19.71 13.21 8.89
CA ASN A 190 21.04 12.95 9.42
C ASN A 190 20.99 12.93 10.96
N PRO A 191 21.52 11.89 11.64
CA PRO A 191 21.38 11.75 13.09
C PRO A 191 22.17 12.80 13.89
N THR A 192 23.17 13.44 13.29
CA THR A 192 24.00 14.45 13.97
C THR A 192 23.32 15.81 14.04
N ASN A 193 22.64 16.24 12.98
CA ASN A 193 22.09 17.60 12.88
C ASN A 193 20.59 17.66 12.52
N PHE A 194 19.96 16.51 12.29
CA PHE A 194 18.55 16.37 11.93
C PHE A 194 18.13 17.07 10.62
N LEU A 195 19.07 17.37 9.72
CA LEU A 195 18.81 17.89 8.38
C LEU A 195 18.55 16.74 7.40
N LEU A 196 18.01 17.05 6.21
CA LEU A 196 17.90 16.06 5.13
C LEU A 196 19.31 15.60 4.72
N ASP A 197 19.49 14.28 4.63
CA ASP A 197 20.79 13.67 4.34
C ASP A 197 20.89 13.27 2.86
N HIS A 198 21.40 14.18 2.03
CA HIS A 198 21.61 13.90 0.60
C HIS A 198 22.79 12.93 0.40
N ASP A 199 23.79 12.95 1.29
CA ASP A 199 24.90 12.01 1.24
C ASP A 199 24.36 10.58 1.36
N ALA A 200 23.52 10.30 2.37
CA ALA A 200 22.96 8.97 2.59
C ALA A 200 22.08 8.45 1.44
N LEU A 201 21.21 9.30 0.87
CA LEU A 201 20.35 8.92 -0.26
C LEU A 201 21.19 8.54 -1.49
N PHE A 202 22.12 9.40 -1.89
CA PHE A 202 22.93 9.15 -3.07
C PHE A 202 23.97 8.05 -2.85
N ASP A 203 24.49 7.87 -1.64
CA ASP A 203 25.41 6.77 -1.32
C ASP A 203 24.72 5.41 -1.41
N LEU A 204 23.48 5.29 -0.92
CA LEU A 204 22.69 4.07 -1.11
C LEU A 204 22.53 3.77 -2.60
N LEU A 205 22.08 4.74 -3.39
CA LEU A 205 21.87 4.56 -4.84
C LEU A 205 23.17 4.26 -5.59
N ALA A 206 24.28 4.88 -5.18
CA ALA A 206 25.62 4.64 -5.74
C ALA A 206 26.11 3.21 -5.49
N ASN A 207 25.71 2.60 -4.38
CA ASN A 207 26.18 1.29 -3.94
C ASN A 207 25.15 0.16 -4.12
N THR A 208 23.96 0.47 -4.66
CA THR A 208 22.83 -0.47 -4.83
C THR A 208 22.28 -0.37 -6.27
N PRO A 209 22.86 -1.09 -7.23
CA PRO A 209 22.44 -1.04 -8.63
C PRO A 209 20.93 -1.22 -8.85
N GLU A 210 20.32 -2.20 -8.16
CA GLU A 210 18.90 -2.54 -8.26
C GLU A 210 17.94 -1.43 -7.85
N ALA A 211 18.41 -0.46 -7.04
CA ALA A 211 17.60 0.65 -6.57
C ALA A 211 17.36 1.70 -7.66
N ASN A 212 18.16 1.71 -8.72
CA ASN A 212 18.22 2.83 -9.65
C ASN A 212 17.05 2.87 -10.66
N HIS A 213 16.25 1.80 -10.80
CA HIS A 213 14.97 1.90 -11.52
C HIS A 213 13.96 2.76 -10.75
N ALA A 214 13.80 2.49 -9.44
CA ALA A 214 12.98 3.33 -8.56
C ALA A 214 13.64 4.71 -8.33
N GLY A 215 14.98 4.78 -8.31
CA GLY A 215 15.74 6.04 -8.23
C GLY A 215 15.46 6.96 -9.42
N LEU A 216 15.45 6.42 -10.64
CA LEU A 216 15.06 7.16 -11.84
C LEU A 216 13.62 7.70 -11.71
N MET A 217 12.67 6.87 -11.26
CA MET A 217 11.30 7.32 -11.02
C MET A 217 11.21 8.40 -9.92
N PHE A 218 11.99 8.28 -8.86
CA PHE A 218 12.01 9.22 -7.74
C PHE A 218 12.44 10.63 -8.18
N PHE A 219 13.46 10.74 -9.05
CA PHE A 219 13.92 12.02 -9.58
C PHE A 219 13.12 12.52 -10.79
N SER A 220 12.33 11.67 -11.43
CA SER A 220 11.36 12.11 -12.46
C SER A 220 10.18 12.87 -11.85
N ASP A 221 9.32 13.46 -12.69
CA ASP A 221 8.13 14.17 -12.23
C ASP A 221 7.11 13.22 -11.56
N HIS A 222 7.23 11.90 -11.74
CA HIS A 222 6.44 10.93 -10.95
C HIS A 222 6.67 11.02 -9.44
N GLY A 223 7.80 11.59 -8.99
CA GLY A 223 8.08 11.86 -7.58
C GLY A 223 7.28 13.03 -6.99
N THR A 224 6.63 13.84 -7.83
CA THR A 224 5.84 15.04 -7.47
C THR A 224 4.48 15.04 -8.17
N PRO A 225 3.64 14.02 -7.94
CA PRO A 225 2.34 13.94 -8.60
C PRO A 225 1.38 15.00 -8.10
N HIS A 226 0.52 15.50 -8.98
CA HIS A 226 -0.45 16.54 -8.64
C HIS A 226 -1.59 15.96 -7.76
N GLY A 227 -1.51 16.11 -6.44
CA GLY A 227 -2.50 15.59 -5.50
C GLY A 227 -2.63 14.06 -5.52
N TRP A 228 -3.63 13.52 -4.83
CA TRP A 228 -3.85 12.06 -4.76
C TRP A 228 -4.55 11.49 -5.98
N ARG A 229 -5.55 12.20 -6.48
CA ARG A 229 -6.53 11.70 -7.47
C ARG A 229 -6.01 11.54 -8.90
N PHE A 230 -4.86 12.13 -9.22
CA PHE A 230 -4.21 11.99 -10.54
C PHE A 230 -3.05 10.98 -10.51
N ASN A 231 -2.89 10.23 -9.42
CA ASN A 231 -1.91 9.14 -9.36
C ASN A 231 -2.47 7.84 -9.91
N HIS A 232 -1.67 7.11 -10.68
CA HIS A 232 -1.89 5.67 -10.83
C HIS A 232 -1.50 4.95 -9.54
N GLY A 233 -2.09 3.79 -9.28
CA GLY A 233 -1.76 2.90 -8.18
C GLY A 233 -1.30 1.54 -8.69
N TYR A 234 -0.32 0.94 -8.05
CA TYR A 234 0.23 -0.35 -8.43
C TYR A 234 0.41 -1.21 -7.19
N GLY A 235 0.12 -2.51 -7.31
CA GLY A 235 0.42 -3.47 -6.26
C GLY A 235 1.93 -3.69 -6.03
N CYS A 236 2.76 -3.25 -6.98
CA CYS A 236 4.20 -3.48 -7.12
C CYS A 236 4.57 -4.96 -7.32
N HIS A 237 4.22 -5.78 -6.35
CA HIS A 237 4.54 -7.20 -6.27
C HIS A 237 3.74 -8.02 -7.27
N THR A 238 4.27 -9.21 -7.54
CA THR A 238 3.51 -10.31 -8.11
C THR A 238 2.69 -10.98 -6.99
N PHE A 239 1.45 -11.33 -7.28
CA PHE A 239 0.54 -12.09 -6.41
C PHE A 239 0.06 -13.34 -7.16
N LYS A 240 -0.66 -14.24 -6.48
CA LYS A 240 -1.37 -15.35 -7.11
C LYS A 240 -2.88 -15.11 -7.06
N TRP A 241 -3.56 -15.42 -8.16
CA TRP A 241 -5.01 -15.63 -8.20
C TRP A 241 -5.29 -17.11 -8.36
N VAL A 242 -6.17 -17.66 -7.52
CA VAL A 242 -6.51 -19.09 -7.47
C VAL A 242 -7.99 -19.27 -7.75
N ASN A 243 -8.35 -20.05 -8.77
CA ASN A 243 -9.73 -20.26 -9.19
C ASN A 243 -10.44 -21.37 -8.37
N SER A 244 -11.69 -21.69 -8.70
CA SER A 244 -12.47 -22.72 -8.00
C SER A 244 -11.98 -24.16 -8.23
N ASN A 245 -11.13 -24.38 -9.25
CA ASN A 245 -10.51 -25.66 -9.56
C ASN A 245 -9.14 -25.82 -8.90
N GLU A 246 -8.75 -24.90 -8.01
CA GLU A 246 -7.44 -24.84 -7.34
C GLU A 246 -6.26 -24.61 -8.31
N GLU A 247 -6.54 -24.19 -9.54
CA GLU A 247 -5.54 -23.73 -10.49
C GLU A 247 -5.20 -22.27 -10.18
N PHE A 248 -3.95 -21.87 -10.38
CA PHE A 248 -3.52 -20.51 -10.13
C PHE A 248 -2.79 -19.87 -11.30
N VAL A 249 -2.84 -18.54 -11.33
CA VAL A 249 -2.05 -17.68 -12.22
C VAL A 249 -1.32 -16.63 -11.40
N TYR A 250 -0.18 -16.15 -11.91
CA TYR A 250 0.49 -14.99 -11.32
C TYR A 250 -0.08 -13.70 -11.87
N ILE A 251 -0.16 -12.68 -11.02
CA ILE A 251 -0.78 -11.40 -11.38
C ILE A 251 -0.02 -10.19 -10.84
N LYS A 252 -0.14 -9.05 -11.55
CA LYS A 252 0.20 -7.71 -11.04
C LYS A 252 -1.00 -6.76 -11.14
N TYR A 253 -1.29 -6.05 -10.06
CA TYR A 253 -2.40 -5.08 -9.98
C TYR A 253 -2.02 -3.69 -10.50
N HIS A 254 -2.92 -3.06 -11.24
CA HIS A 254 -2.79 -1.69 -11.77
C HIS A 254 -4.11 -0.93 -11.61
N PHE A 255 -4.10 0.24 -10.98
CA PHE A 255 -5.24 1.14 -10.81
C PHE A 255 -4.95 2.41 -11.61
N ILE A 256 -5.57 2.56 -12.77
CA ILE A 256 -5.30 3.66 -13.69
C ILE A 256 -6.31 4.79 -13.44
N ALA A 257 -5.80 5.95 -13.03
CA ALA A 257 -6.62 7.13 -12.75
C ALA A 257 -7.42 7.54 -13.99
N LYS A 258 -8.75 7.60 -13.87
CA LYS A 258 -9.64 7.94 -14.99
C LYS A 258 -9.44 9.36 -15.50
N HIS A 259 -9.01 10.26 -14.62
CA HIS A 259 -8.75 11.67 -14.95
C HIS A 259 -7.36 11.90 -15.59
N GLY A 260 -6.64 10.82 -15.92
CA GLY A 260 -5.28 10.87 -16.44
C GLY A 260 -4.23 11.06 -15.33
N GLN A 261 -2.98 10.73 -15.64
CA GLN A 261 -1.86 10.99 -14.74
C GLN A 261 -1.42 12.46 -14.88
N LYS A 262 -1.16 13.13 -13.75
CA LYS A 262 -0.65 14.50 -13.72
C LYS A 262 0.43 14.67 -12.67
N GLN A 263 1.41 15.52 -12.95
CA GLN A 263 2.57 15.76 -12.13
C GLN A 263 2.92 17.25 -12.14
N PHE A 264 3.44 17.72 -11.01
CA PHE A 264 4.15 18.99 -10.93
C PHE A 264 5.60 18.78 -11.37
N THR A 265 6.17 19.81 -11.98
CA THR A 265 7.62 19.98 -12.01
C THR A 265 8.14 20.22 -10.59
N ASP A 266 9.45 20.02 -10.38
CA ASP A 266 10.07 20.22 -9.07
C ASP A 266 9.88 21.65 -8.50
N SER A 267 9.93 22.67 -9.38
CA SER A 267 9.72 24.06 -8.99
C SER A 267 8.27 24.33 -8.56
N GLU A 268 7.29 23.80 -9.30
CA GLU A 268 5.87 23.93 -8.96
C GLU A 268 5.56 23.19 -7.65
N ALA A 269 6.08 21.97 -7.47
CA ALA A 269 5.90 21.20 -6.25
C ALA A 269 6.51 21.91 -5.04
N MET A 270 7.69 22.52 -5.18
CA MET A 270 8.29 23.32 -4.10
C MET A 270 7.47 24.55 -3.76
N GLN A 271 6.95 25.25 -4.76
CA GLN A 271 6.07 26.40 -4.54
C GLN A 271 4.82 25.96 -3.80
N MET A 272 4.18 24.88 -4.24
CA MET A 272 2.97 24.34 -3.61
C MET A 272 3.24 23.92 -2.16
N CYS A 273 4.37 23.26 -1.87
CA CYS A 273 4.76 22.94 -0.50
C CYS A 273 4.84 24.17 0.43
N GLY A 274 5.17 25.34 -0.11
CA GLY A 274 5.24 26.59 0.64
C GLY A 274 3.89 27.30 0.78
N GLU A 275 3.02 27.17 -0.23
CA GLU A 275 1.69 27.80 -0.27
C GLU A 275 0.64 26.99 0.52
N ASP A 276 0.59 25.68 0.30
CA ASP A 276 -0.31 24.75 0.98
C ASP A 276 0.39 23.40 1.24
N PRO A 277 0.99 23.20 2.43
CA PRO A 277 1.65 21.93 2.77
C PRO A 277 0.69 20.73 2.90
N ASP A 278 -0.62 20.99 2.87
CA ASP A 278 -1.70 20.01 2.91
C ASP A 278 -2.49 19.93 1.59
N TYR A 279 -1.90 20.40 0.49
CA TYR A 279 -2.54 20.49 -0.81
C TYR A 279 -3.21 19.19 -1.24
N SER A 280 -2.49 18.07 -1.24
CA SER A 280 -3.05 16.81 -1.74
C SER A 280 -4.22 16.33 -0.85
N LYS A 281 -4.15 16.56 0.47
CA LYS A 281 -5.23 16.22 1.41
C LYS A 281 -6.46 17.10 1.17
N ARG A 282 -6.26 18.40 0.97
CA ARG A 282 -7.32 19.37 0.69
C ARG A 282 -8.01 19.09 -0.65
N ASP A 283 -7.23 18.83 -1.70
CA ASP A 283 -7.73 18.49 -3.05
C ASP A 283 -8.67 17.28 -2.99
N LEU A 284 -8.26 16.19 -2.33
CA LEU A 284 -9.10 15.00 -2.16
C LEU A 284 -10.38 15.30 -1.37
N TRP A 285 -10.24 16.00 -0.23
CA TRP A 285 -11.36 16.33 0.64
C TRP A 285 -12.41 17.17 -0.10
N GLU A 286 -11.98 18.28 -0.69
CA GLU A 286 -12.88 19.23 -1.35
C GLU A 286 -13.53 18.64 -2.59
N ALA A 287 -12.83 17.81 -3.35
CA ALA A 287 -13.40 17.11 -4.50
C ALA A 287 -14.61 16.26 -4.09
N ILE A 288 -14.46 15.49 -3.01
CA ILE A 288 -15.55 14.65 -2.49
C ILE A 288 -16.70 15.50 -1.93
N GLU A 289 -16.42 16.59 -1.20
CA GLU A 289 -17.46 17.52 -0.71
C GLU A 289 -18.22 18.20 -1.85
N LYS A 290 -17.57 18.44 -3.00
CA LYS A 290 -18.20 18.97 -4.22
C LYS A 290 -19.03 17.91 -4.96
N GLY A 291 -19.08 16.67 -4.47
CA GLY A 291 -19.82 15.56 -5.06
C GLY A 291 -19.11 14.93 -6.26
N GLU A 292 -17.80 15.15 -6.44
CA GLU A 292 -17.04 14.48 -7.49
C GLU A 292 -16.77 13.02 -7.13
N GLU A 293 -17.08 12.10 -8.05
CA GLU A 293 -16.60 10.72 -7.95
C GLU A 293 -15.15 10.65 -8.43
N ILE A 294 -14.25 10.20 -7.54
CA ILE A 294 -12.84 10.01 -7.88
C ILE A 294 -12.63 8.55 -8.25
N GLU A 295 -12.20 8.29 -9.48
CA GLU A 295 -12.28 6.96 -10.08
C GLU A 295 -10.94 6.46 -10.65
N TRP A 296 -10.67 5.17 -10.43
CA TRP A 296 -9.61 4.40 -11.08
C TRP A 296 -10.18 3.17 -11.76
N THR A 297 -9.74 2.90 -12.99
CA THR A 297 -9.99 1.62 -13.67
C THR A 297 -8.97 0.58 -13.20
N ALA A 298 -9.46 -0.50 -12.61
CA ALA A 298 -8.64 -1.58 -12.09
C ALA A 298 -8.34 -2.61 -13.18
N HIS A 299 -7.05 -2.87 -13.37
CA HIS A 299 -6.51 -3.81 -14.32
C HIS A 299 -5.57 -4.80 -13.65
N VAL A 300 -5.41 -5.94 -14.31
CA VAL A 300 -4.50 -7.00 -13.94
C VAL A 300 -3.67 -7.43 -15.14
N GLN A 301 -2.37 -7.61 -14.95
CA GLN A 301 -1.56 -8.43 -15.86
C GLN A 301 -1.60 -9.87 -15.36
N VAL A 302 -1.69 -10.84 -16.27
CA VAL A 302 -1.81 -12.27 -15.93
C VAL A 302 -0.68 -13.03 -16.61
N MET A 303 0.02 -13.87 -15.83
CA MET A 303 1.08 -14.76 -16.29
C MET A 303 0.73 -16.20 -15.90
N ASP A 304 0.77 -17.09 -16.89
CA ASP A 304 0.67 -18.53 -16.63
C ASP A 304 1.89 -18.95 -15.79
N PRO A 305 1.73 -19.74 -14.71
CA PRO A 305 2.86 -20.15 -13.89
C PRO A 305 3.99 -20.74 -14.73
N ARG A 306 3.69 -21.52 -15.78
CA ARG A 306 4.64 -22.17 -16.73
C ARG A 306 5.54 -21.19 -17.48
N GLN A 307 5.14 -19.92 -17.56
CA GLN A 307 5.91 -18.84 -18.19
C GLN A 307 6.88 -18.15 -17.22
N ALA A 308 6.78 -18.39 -15.90
CA ALA A 308 7.61 -17.77 -14.87
C ALA A 308 9.03 -18.37 -14.82
N ASP A 309 9.74 -18.32 -15.95
CA ASP A 309 11.13 -18.72 -16.11
C ASP A 309 11.99 -17.47 -16.40
N PRO A 310 12.81 -17.00 -15.44
CA PRO A 310 13.62 -15.80 -15.60
C PRO A 310 14.55 -15.81 -16.82
N ASP A 311 15.03 -16.97 -17.27
CA ASP A 311 15.91 -17.06 -18.44
C ASP A 311 15.17 -16.72 -19.73
N LYS A 312 13.89 -17.11 -19.83
CA LYS A 312 13.04 -16.85 -21.00
C LYS A 312 12.48 -15.44 -20.97
N LEU A 313 12.05 -14.98 -19.79
CA LEU A 313 11.52 -13.63 -19.60
C LEU A 313 12.63 -12.56 -19.71
N GLY A 314 13.85 -12.95 -19.37
CA GLY A 314 14.99 -12.06 -19.29
C GLY A 314 14.98 -11.17 -18.05
N PHE A 315 14.05 -11.40 -17.12
CA PHE A 315 13.94 -10.80 -15.80
C PHE A 315 13.23 -11.76 -14.82
N ASP A 316 13.43 -11.60 -13.51
CA ASP A 316 12.71 -12.38 -12.50
C ASP A 316 11.28 -11.81 -12.30
N PRO A 317 10.21 -12.59 -12.57
CA PRO A 317 8.84 -12.11 -12.41
C PRO A 317 8.44 -11.84 -10.96
N PHE A 318 9.20 -12.29 -9.97
CA PHE A 318 9.00 -12.06 -8.53
C PHE A 318 9.93 -10.99 -7.96
N ASP A 319 10.80 -10.39 -8.78
CA ASP A 319 11.61 -9.25 -8.39
C ASP A 319 10.80 -7.96 -8.50
N VAL A 320 10.45 -7.36 -7.36
CA VAL A 320 9.70 -6.10 -7.26
C VAL A 320 10.44 -4.89 -7.86
N THR A 321 11.74 -4.98 -8.16
CA THR A 321 12.48 -3.95 -8.92
C THR A 321 12.18 -4.01 -10.42
N LYS A 322 11.42 -5.02 -10.87
CA LYS A 322 11.05 -5.28 -12.26
C LYS A 322 9.56 -5.07 -12.53
N VAL A 323 9.25 -4.54 -13.71
CA VAL A 323 7.91 -4.52 -14.31
C VAL A 323 7.74 -5.69 -15.27
N TRP A 324 6.50 -6.10 -15.49
CA TRP A 324 6.15 -7.00 -16.59
C TRP A 324 5.86 -6.15 -17.84
N PRO A 325 6.63 -6.29 -18.93
CA PRO A 325 6.41 -5.48 -20.13
C PRO A 325 4.98 -5.64 -20.66
N ARG A 326 4.27 -4.53 -20.87
CA ARG A 326 2.86 -4.55 -21.34
C ARG A 326 2.69 -5.19 -22.72
N SER A 327 3.75 -5.20 -23.53
CA SER A 327 3.77 -5.89 -24.83
C SER A 327 3.75 -7.41 -24.72
N GLN A 328 4.25 -7.97 -23.60
CA GLN A 328 4.24 -9.40 -23.32
C GLN A 328 3.04 -9.80 -22.47
N PHE A 329 2.71 -8.96 -21.47
CA PHE A 329 1.62 -9.17 -20.53
C PHE A 329 0.67 -7.97 -20.59
N PRO A 330 -0.33 -7.95 -21.50
CA PRO A 330 -1.25 -6.84 -21.62
C PRO A 330 -2.12 -6.71 -20.37
N MET A 331 -2.48 -5.47 -20.03
CA MET A 331 -3.39 -5.19 -18.92
C MET A 331 -4.82 -5.57 -19.31
N LYS A 332 -5.48 -6.35 -18.45
CA LYS A 332 -6.90 -6.72 -18.58
C LYS A 332 -7.69 -5.99 -17.51
N GLU A 333 -8.74 -5.27 -17.89
CA GLU A 333 -9.66 -4.66 -16.93
C GLU A 333 -10.36 -5.76 -16.11
N PHE A 334 -10.60 -5.51 -14.83
CA PHE A 334 -11.45 -6.38 -14.00
C PHE A 334 -12.43 -5.61 -13.10
N GLY A 335 -12.25 -4.32 -12.91
CA GLY A 335 -13.16 -3.53 -12.09
C GLY A 335 -12.89 -2.04 -12.12
N ARG A 336 -13.57 -1.31 -11.25
CA ARG A 336 -13.32 0.11 -10.99
C ARG A 336 -13.39 0.42 -9.50
N LEU A 337 -12.50 1.29 -9.06
CA LEU A 337 -12.44 1.84 -7.70
C LEU A 337 -13.01 3.25 -7.72
N VAL A 338 -13.97 3.55 -6.86
CA VAL A 338 -14.60 4.86 -6.72
C VAL A 338 -14.51 5.33 -5.28
N LEU A 339 -14.03 6.56 -5.06
CA LEU A 339 -14.06 7.24 -3.76
C LEU A 339 -15.10 8.35 -3.80
N ASN A 340 -15.98 8.38 -2.80
CA ASN A 340 -17.14 9.25 -2.78
C ASN A 340 -17.57 9.70 -1.37
N LYS A 341 -16.79 9.38 -0.33
CA LYS A 341 -17.10 9.82 1.03
C LYS A 341 -15.84 10.13 1.84
N ASN A 342 -15.80 11.31 2.45
CA ASN A 342 -14.75 11.72 3.34
C ASN A 342 -14.81 10.98 4.70
N PRO A 343 -13.67 10.81 5.40
CA PRO A 343 -13.66 10.32 6.76
C PRO A 343 -14.39 11.28 7.71
N GLU A 344 -15.11 10.74 8.69
CA GLU A 344 -15.82 11.57 9.67
C GLU A 344 -14.87 12.06 10.76
N ASN A 345 -13.87 11.25 11.12
CA ASN A 345 -12.84 11.63 12.07
C ASN A 345 -11.47 11.15 11.60
N PHE A 346 -10.56 12.09 11.32
CA PHE A 346 -9.23 11.77 10.82
C PHE A 346 -8.47 10.80 11.74
N HIS A 347 -8.54 10.99 13.07
CA HIS A 347 -7.82 10.13 14.00
C HIS A 347 -8.35 8.69 13.99
N ARG A 348 -9.66 8.51 14.08
CA ARG A 348 -10.34 7.21 14.09
C ARG A 348 -10.22 6.48 12.76
N ASP A 349 -10.48 7.18 11.66
CA ASP A 349 -10.67 6.56 10.36
C ASP A 349 -9.38 6.53 9.53
N VAL A 350 -8.52 7.54 9.63
CA VAL A 350 -7.28 7.62 8.85
C VAL A 350 -6.06 7.23 9.67
N GLU A 351 -5.86 7.84 10.83
CA GLU A 351 -4.64 7.64 11.61
C GLU A 351 -4.59 6.24 12.24
N GLN A 352 -5.72 5.72 12.69
CA GLN A 352 -5.84 4.37 13.25
C GLN A 352 -6.09 3.27 12.20
N ALA A 353 -6.25 3.61 10.92
CA ALA A 353 -6.34 2.58 9.87
C ALA A 353 -5.06 1.76 9.75
N ALA A 354 -5.23 0.44 9.69
CA ALA A 354 -4.18 -0.55 9.63
C ALA A 354 -4.39 -1.45 8.40
N PHE A 355 -3.43 -1.41 7.48
CA PHE A 355 -3.42 -2.21 6.25
C PHE A 355 -2.27 -3.22 6.34
N SER A 356 -2.47 -4.47 5.96
CA SER A 356 -1.35 -5.43 5.87
C SER A 356 -1.45 -6.22 4.58
N PRO A 357 -0.41 -6.33 3.75
CA PRO A 357 -0.45 -7.19 2.57
C PRO A 357 -0.65 -8.68 2.92
N GLY A 358 -0.46 -9.07 4.19
CA GLY A 358 -0.84 -10.41 4.69
C GLY A 358 -2.32 -10.58 5.03
N SER A 359 -3.13 -9.52 4.95
CA SER A 359 -4.60 -9.62 5.01
C SER A 359 -5.13 -10.08 3.65
N MET A 360 -4.97 -11.35 3.33
CA MET A 360 -5.47 -11.97 2.11
C MET A 360 -6.81 -12.69 2.35
N VAL A 361 -7.54 -12.98 1.28
CA VAL A 361 -8.83 -13.71 1.29
C VAL A 361 -8.74 -14.89 0.32
N PRO A 362 -9.51 -15.98 0.51
CA PRO A 362 -9.47 -17.14 -0.37
C PRO A 362 -9.56 -16.74 -1.85
N GLY A 363 -8.69 -17.31 -2.68
CA GLY A 363 -8.57 -16.97 -4.10
C GLY A 363 -7.51 -15.91 -4.42
N ILE A 364 -6.90 -15.26 -3.42
CA ILE A 364 -5.75 -14.37 -3.56
C ILE A 364 -4.67 -14.82 -2.58
N GLU A 365 -3.45 -15.03 -3.07
CA GLU A 365 -2.31 -15.53 -2.29
C GLU A 365 -1.02 -14.77 -2.63
N ASP A 366 0.02 -14.91 -1.80
CA ASP A 366 1.34 -14.34 -2.05
C ASP A 366 2.11 -15.10 -3.14
N SER A 367 3.04 -14.41 -3.79
CA SER A 367 4.03 -15.05 -4.66
C SER A 367 5.34 -15.28 -3.90
N PRO A 368 6.31 -16.00 -4.48
CA PRO A 368 7.66 -16.13 -3.92
C PRO A 368 8.49 -14.84 -3.86
N ASP A 369 7.89 -13.66 -4.10
CA ASP A 369 8.56 -12.36 -3.92
C ASP A 369 8.97 -12.19 -2.44
N PRO A 370 10.29 -12.20 -2.14
CA PRO A 370 10.76 -12.20 -0.76
C PRO A 370 10.43 -10.92 -0.01
N LEU A 371 10.32 -9.78 -0.73
CA LEU A 371 9.91 -8.53 -0.10
C LEU A 371 8.42 -8.58 0.26
N LEU A 372 7.56 -9.12 -0.62
CA LEU A 372 6.15 -9.32 -0.29
C LEU A 372 5.99 -10.20 0.95
N GLN A 373 6.69 -11.35 1.00
CA GLN A 373 6.60 -12.29 2.11
C GLN A 373 6.99 -11.64 3.45
N PHE A 374 8.10 -10.90 3.47
CA PHE A 374 8.51 -10.17 4.67
C PHE A 374 7.52 -9.06 5.05
N ARG A 375 6.95 -8.34 4.06
CA ARG A 375 5.96 -7.29 4.32
C ARG A 375 4.72 -7.85 5.03
N MET A 376 4.31 -9.08 4.76
CA MET A 376 3.16 -9.69 5.46
C MET A 376 3.37 -9.73 6.99
N PHE A 377 4.59 -10.04 7.43
CA PHE A 377 4.99 -9.98 8.84
C PHE A 377 5.18 -8.53 9.32
N PHE A 378 5.99 -7.75 8.61
CA PHE A 378 6.44 -6.42 9.00
C PHE A 378 5.29 -5.46 9.34
N TYR A 379 4.23 -5.45 8.52
CA TYR A 379 3.11 -4.53 8.73
C TYR A 379 2.36 -4.82 10.02
N ARG A 380 2.13 -6.10 10.35
CA ARG A 380 1.36 -6.47 11.54
C ARG A 380 2.16 -6.19 12.81
N ASP A 381 3.46 -6.49 12.80
CA ASP A 381 4.37 -6.17 13.90
C ASP A 381 4.38 -4.66 14.23
N ALA A 382 4.61 -3.81 13.22
CA ALA A 382 4.59 -2.37 13.38
C ALA A 382 3.24 -1.83 13.91
N GLN A 383 2.13 -2.44 13.49
CA GLN A 383 0.78 -2.05 13.96
C GLN A 383 0.52 -2.46 15.40
N TYR A 384 1.01 -3.63 15.83
CA TYR A 384 0.90 -4.05 17.23
C TYR A 384 1.66 -3.09 18.15
N HIS A 385 2.81 -2.59 17.71
CA HIS A 385 3.53 -1.56 18.46
C HIS A 385 2.79 -0.21 18.48
N ARG A 386 2.25 0.22 17.34
CA ARG A 386 1.67 1.55 17.16
C ARG A 386 0.25 1.70 17.72
N ILE A 387 -0.57 0.65 17.63
CA ILE A 387 -2.01 0.66 17.95
C ILE A 387 -2.32 -0.34 19.06
N GLY A 388 -1.78 -1.56 18.96
CA GLY A 388 -2.06 -2.67 19.86
C GLY A 388 -2.70 -3.87 19.14
N ILE A 389 -2.70 -5.02 19.81
CA ILE A 389 -3.15 -6.31 19.23
C ILE A 389 -4.65 -6.36 18.93
N ASN A 390 -5.45 -5.53 19.60
CA ASN A 390 -6.89 -5.42 19.40
C ASN A 390 -7.29 -4.36 18.35
N LEU A 391 -6.37 -3.97 17.45
CA LEU A 391 -6.60 -2.99 16.38
C LEU A 391 -7.84 -3.26 15.51
N HIS A 392 -8.26 -4.53 15.40
CA HIS A 392 -9.42 -4.96 14.62
C HIS A 392 -10.76 -4.46 15.20
N GLN A 393 -10.79 -4.05 16.47
CA GLN A 393 -11.98 -3.48 17.11
C GLN A 393 -12.18 -2.00 16.78
N ILE A 394 -11.15 -1.34 16.25
CA ILE A 394 -11.28 0.03 15.75
C ILE A 394 -12.16 0.00 14.50
N PRO A 395 -13.21 0.84 14.39
CA PRO A 395 -14.24 0.70 13.37
C PRO A 395 -13.73 0.55 11.94
N VAL A 396 -12.74 1.36 11.52
CA VAL A 396 -12.17 1.29 10.16
C VAL A 396 -11.42 -0.01 9.86
N ASN A 397 -10.93 -0.72 10.89
CA ASN A 397 -10.19 -1.98 10.73
C ASN A 397 -11.08 -3.22 10.86
N CYS A 398 -12.30 -3.05 11.37
CA CYS A 398 -13.23 -4.14 11.65
C CYS A 398 -13.63 -4.85 10.35
N PRO A 399 -13.57 -6.19 10.27
CA PRO A 399 -14.04 -6.95 9.12
C PRO A 399 -15.56 -7.08 9.11
N PHE A 400 -16.28 -5.96 9.15
CA PHE A 400 -17.71 -5.91 9.43
C PHE A 400 -18.60 -6.61 8.38
N MET A 401 -18.09 -6.83 7.17
CA MET A 401 -18.79 -7.55 6.10
C MET A 401 -18.63 -9.07 6.17
N THR A 402 -17.71 -9.60 6.99
CA THR A 402 -17.42 -11.03 6.99
C THR A 402 -18.64 -11.85 7.39
N LYS A 403 -18.94 -12.92 6.63
CA LYS A 403 -20.06 -13.83 6.93
C LYS A 403 -19.85 -14.62 8.21
N SER A 404 -18.59 -14.86 8.58
CA SER A 404 -18.20 -15.64 9.74
C SER A 404 -17.03 -14.96 10.45
N TYR A 405 -17.23 -14.64 11.74
CA TYR A 405 -16.20 -14.09 12.61
C TYR A 405 -16.08 -14.98 13.86
N ALA A 406 -15.15 -15.93 13.80
CA ALA A 406 -14.92 -16.94 14.85
C ALA A 406 -13.42 -17.06 15.18
N SER A 407 -12.83 -15.93 15.59
CA SER A 407 -11.42 -15.85 15.97
C SER A 407 -11.10 -16.68 17.23
N LEU A 408 -9.87 -17.21 17.30
CA LEU A 408 -9.29 -17.84 18.50
C LEU A 408 -8.29 -16.91 19.22
N ASN A 409 -8.34 -15.61 18.95
CA ASN A 409 -7.51 -14.61 19.62
C ASN A 409 -8.31 -13.93 20.76
N PHE A 410 -7.83 -14.04 21.99
CA PHE A 410 -8.49 -13.54 23.20
C PHE A 410 -7.67 -12.44 23.88
N ASP A 411 -8.33 -11.71 24.78
CA ASP A 411 -7.72 -10.77 25.72
C ASP A 411 -6.89 -9.65 25.05
N GLY A 412 -5.85 -9.18 25.74
CA GLY A 412 -4.99 -8.09 25.29
C GLY A 412 -5.39 -6.70 25.79
N PRO A 413 -4.46 -5.73 25.75
CA PRO A 413 -4.75 -4.35 26.10
C PRO A 413 -5.93 -3.79 25.29
N MET A 414 -6.78 -2.99 25.94
CA MET A 414 -7.91 -2.29 25.31
C MET A 414 -8.90 -3.20 24.58
N ARG A 415 -9.08 -4.45 25.04
CA ARG A 415 -10.18 -5.32 24.59
C ARG A 415 -11.52 -4.73 25.08
N THR A 416 -12.45 -4.44 24.18
CA THR A 416 -13.75 -3.81 24.53
C THR A 416 -14.98 -4.57 24.01
N ASP A 417 -14.81 -5.61 23.20
CA ASP A 417 -15.89 -6.51 22.80
C ASP A 417 -16.19 -7.60 23.85
N ALA A 418 -17.08 -8.55 23.51
CA ALA A 418 -17.43 -9.66 24.39
C ALA A 418 -16.31 -10.72 24.57
N ASN A 419 -15.13 -10.51 24.00
CA ASN A 419 -13.98 -11.42 24.05
C ASN A 419 -14.34 -12.86 23.67
N HIS A 420 -15.19 -13.01 22.63
CA HIS A 420 -15.76 -14.28 22.17
C HIS A 420 -16.63 -15.05 23.19
N ALA A 421 -16.92 -14.45 24.35
CA ALA A 421 -17.82 -14.97 25.39
C ALA A 421 -17.54 -16.45 25.76
N GLY A 422 -18.58 -17.24 26.01
CA GLY A 422 -18.50 -18.66 26.44
C GLY A 422 -17.86 -19.64 25.44
N ASN A 423 -17.21 -19.16 24.37
CA ASN A 423 -16.45 -20.00 23.45
C ASN A 423 -15.20 -20.57 24.14
N LYS A 424 -14.80 -21.79 23.74
CA LYS A 424 -13.53 -22.37 24.17
C LYS A 424 -12.37 -21.65 23.49
N GLN A 425 -11.28 -21.45 24.24
CA GLN A 425 -10.14 -20.66 23.79
C GLN A 425 -9.11 -21.44 22.96
N TYR A 426 -9.43 -22.64 22.50
CA TYR A 426 -8.52 -23.53 21.78
C TYR A 426 -9.25 -24.42 20.77
N ALA A 427 -8.52 -24.87 19.75
CA ALA A 427 -8.98 -25.85 18.76
C ALA A 427 -7.85 -26.84 18.41
N PRO A 428 -8.16 -28.11 18.08
CA PRO A 428 -9.48 -28.73 18.21
C PRO A 428 -9.91 -28.88 19.69
N ASN A 429 -11.22 -28.95 19.95
CA ASN A 429 -11.75 -29.27 21.27
C ASN A 429 -13.03 -30.13 21.14
N SER A 430 -13.41 -30.86 22.20
CA SER A 430 -14.51 -31.84 22.16
C SER A 430 -15.90 -31.30 21.79
N PHE A 431 -16.05 -29.98 21.64
CA PHE A 431 -17.31 -29.31 21.30
C PHE A 431 -17.27 -28.62 19.92
N ALA A 432 -16.08 -28.40 19.35
CA ALA A 432 -15.92 -27.73 18.07
C ALA A 432 -14.65 -28.17 17.32
N HIS A 433 -14.88 -28.67 16.11
CA HIS A 433 -13.85 -29.02 15.13
C HIS A 433 -14.24 -28.35 13.80
N LYS A 434 -13.78 -27.10 13.60
CA LYS A 434 -14.15 -26.31 12.42
C LYS A 434 -12.90 -26.05 11.59
N PHE A 435 -12.88 -26.58 10.38
CA PHE A 435 -11.89 -26.28 9.35
C PHE A 435 -12.63 -25.98 8.05
N ARG A 436 -12.07 -25.10 7.20
CA ARG A 436 -12.60 -24.78 5.87
C ARG A 436 -11.64 -25.34 4.82
N PRO A 437 -11.86 -26.57 4.33
CA PRO A 437 -11.03 -27.13 3.26
C PRO A 437 -11.03 -26.27 1.99
N ASP A 438 -12.14 -25.60 1.70
CA ASP A 438 -12.31 -24.67 0.56
C ASP A 438 -11.36 -23.46 0.60
N ALA A 439 -10.79 -23.16 1.79
CA ALA A 439 -9.85 -22.08 2.01
C ALA A 439 -8.38 -22.56 2.09
N ALA A 440 -8.10 -23.83 1.76
CA ALA A 440 -6.72 -24.29 1.62
C ALA A 440 -5.98 -23.49 0.54
N GLU A 441 -4.70 -23.21 0.79
CA GLU A 441 -3.82 -22.50 -0.14
C GLU A 441 -3.49 -23.40 -1.33
N ALA A 442 -3.34 -22.79 -2.52
CA ALA A 442 -2.93 -23.53 -3.71
C ALA A 442 -1.49 -24.04 -3.54
N PRO A 443 -1.24 -25.36 -3.61
CA PRO A 443 0.09 -25.89 -3.52
C PRO A 443 0.88 -25.47 -4.76
N TYR A 444 2.16 -25.17 -4.58
CA TYR A 444 3.10 -24.95 -5.68
C TYR A 444 4.40 -25.70 -5.40
N GLN A 445 4.99 -26.26 -6.44
CA GLN A 445 6.24 -26.96 -6.35
C GLN A 445 7.40 -25.96 -6.42
N VAL A 446 8.32 -26.06 -5.46
CA VAL A 446 9.60 -25.35 -5.48
C VAL A 446 10.64 -26.19 -6.23
N ASN A 447 11.52 -25.55 -6.99
CA ASN A 447 12.57 -26.23 -7.76
C ASN A 447 13.68 -26.86 -6.91
N ASP A 448 13.90 -26.33 -5.72
CA ASP A 448 15.00 -26.75 -4.86
C ASP A 448 14.48 -26.93 -3.44
N ASN A 449 14.93 -28.00 -2.78
CA ASN A 449 14.67 -28.25 -1.36
C ASN A 449 15.77 -27.67 -0.46
N ILE A 450 16.79 -27.02 -1.05
CA ILE A 450 17.84 -26.32 -0.34
C ILE A 450 17.38 -24.90 -0.01
N VAL A 451 17.08 -24.66 1.27
CA VAL A 451 16.89 -23.31 1.80
C VAL A 451 18.24 -22.76 2.20
N SER A 452 18.70 -21.71 1.53
CA SER A 452 19.93 -21.02 1.89
C SER A 452 19.75 -19.51 1.78
N ARG A 453 20.65 -18.77 2.44
CA ARG A 453 20.80 -17.34 2.16
C ARG A 453 21.60 -17.18 0.87
N SER A 454 20.99 -17.52 -0.26
CA SER A 454 21.48 -17.12 -1.57
C SER A 454 21.29 -15.61 -1.68
N SER A 455 22.28 -14.91 -2.21
CA SER A 455 22.17 -13.47 -2.40
C SER A 455 21.07 -13.23 -3.43
N HIS A 456 20.08 -12.43 -3.05
CA HIS A 456 19.10 -11.85 -3.97
C HIS A 456 19.75 -10.88 -4.99
N TYR A 457 21.07 -10.73 -4.98
CA TYR A 457 21.79 -9.64 -5.64
C TYR A 457 21.99 -9.91 -7.15
N TRP A 458 21.56 -11.08 -7.65
CA TRP A 458 21.66 -11.53 -9.05
C TRP A 458 20.61 -12.60 -9.41
N HIS A 459 19.32 -12.27 -9.39
CA HIS A 459 18.25 -13.28 -9.63
C HIS A 459 18.16 -13.84 -11.05
N GLU A 460 18.91 -13.28 -12.01
CA GLU A 460 18.61 -13.47 -13.43
C GLU A 460 19.76 -14.11 -14.23
N GLY A 461 20.86 -14.49 -13.59
CA GLY A 461 22.07 -15.00 -14.26
C GLY A 461 22.77 -14.00 -15.19
N LYS A 462 22.13 -12.85 -15.47
CA LYS A 462 22.68 -11.69 -16.16
C LYS A 462 23.34 -10.75 -15.16
N LYS A 463 24.43 -10.12 -15.58
CA LYS A 463 25.20 -9.17 -14.77
C LYS A 463 24.58 -7.76 -14.69
N ASN A 464 23.30 -7.57 -15.06
CA ASN A 464 22.74 -6.25 -15.32
C ASN A 464 21.43 -5.99 -14.54
N ASP A 465 21.36 -4.84 -13.86
CA ASP A 465 20.15 -4.35 -13.18
C ASP A 465 19.46 -3.17 -13.92
N TYR A 466 20.06 -2.66 -15.00
CA TYR A 466 19.70 -1.38 -15.61
C TYR A 466 18.76 -1.48 -16.82
N ASP A 467 18.53 -2.68 -17.37
CA ASP A 467 17.79 -2.86 -18.63
C ASP A 467 16.41 -2.18 -18.63
N GLN A 468 15.63 -2.36 -17.57
CA GLN A 468 14.29 -1.76 -17.50
C GLN A 468 14.32 -0.26 -17.19
N ALA A 469 15.29 0.21 -16.42
CA ALA A 469 15.48 1.65 -16.21
C ALA A 469 15.90 2.34 -17.52
N LYS A 470 16.71 1.67 -18.34
CA LYS A 470 17.08 2.13 -19.68
C LYS A 470 15.88 2.20 -20.61
N GLU A 471 14.98 1.20 -20.57
CA GLU A 471 13.73 1.24 -21.33
C GLU A 471 12.82 2.41 -20.90
N LEU A 472 12.72 2.69 -19.60
CA LEU A 472 12.01 3.87 -19.09
C LEU A 472 12.62 5.17 -19.64
N TRP A 473 13.95 5.34 -19.51
CA TRP A 473 14.65 6.53 -20.00
C TRP A 473 14.51 6.71 -21.52
N THR A 474 14.84 5.68 -22.30
CA THR A 474 15.03 5.82 -23.75
C THR A 474 13.74 5.78 -24.55
N ARG A 475 12.76 4.98 -24.13
CA ARG A 475 11.54 4.72 -24.91
C ARG A 475 10.29 5.40 -24.35
N VAL A 476 10.21 5.55 -23.03
CA VAL A 476 8.97 6.02 -22.36
C VAL A 476 9.02 7.51 -22.07
N MET A 477 10.13 8.02 -21.54
CA MET A 477 10.25 9.43 -21.18
C MET A 477 10.42 10.33 -22.40
N SER A 478 9.64 11.40 -22.43
CA SER A 478 9.80 12.51 -23.37
C SER A 478 11.06 13.31 -23.09
N GLU A 479 11.50 14.11 -24.06
CA GLU A 479 12.66 14.97 -23.91
C GLU A 479 12.52 16.00 -22.77
N GLN A 480 11.29 16.46 -22.49
CA GLN A 480 11.06 17.36 -21.36
C GLN A 480 11.17 16.63 -20.03
N GLU A 481 10.62 15.41 -19.90
CA GLU A 481 10.73 14.60 -18.69
C GLU A 481 12.19 14.22 -18.41
N LYS A 482 12.99 13.91 -19.45
CA LYS A 482 14.43 13.68 -19.32
C LYS A 482 15.16 14.91 -18.76
N LYS A 483 14.89 16.10 -19.31
CA LYS A 483 15.47 17.37 -18.83
C LYS A 483 15.11 17.66 -17.38
N ASN A 484 13.82 17.51 -17.02
CA ASN A 484 13.35 17.68 -15.65
C ASN A 484 14.07 16.70 -14.73
N THR A 485 14.19 15.44 -15.13
CA THR A 485 14.86 14.40 -14.34
C THR A 485 16.34 14.69 -14.12
N CYS A 486 17.08 15.12 -15.15
CA CYS A 486 18.47 15.56 -14.99
C CYS A 486 18.59 16.73 -14.01
N TYR A 487 17.73 17.75 -14.16
CA TYR A 487 17.70 18.91 -13.27
C TYR A 487 17.41 18.53 -11.81
N ASN A 488 16.36 17.73 -11.59
CA ASN A 488 15.94 17.28 -10.27
C ASN A 488 17.04 16.45 -9.59
N THR A 489 17.68 15.55 -10.35
CA THR A 489 18.78 14.72 -9.86
C THR A 489 19.99 15.57 -9.50
N ALA A 490 20.43 16.47 -10.41
CA ALA A 490 21.57 17.35 -10.19
C ALA A 490 21.37 18.28 -8.98
N LYS A 491 20.15 18.80 -8.79
CA LYS A 491 19.80 19.65 -7.64
C LYS A 491 20.03 18.95 -6.30
N GLY A 492 19.70 17.65 -6.21
CA GLY A 492 20.01 16.82 -5.05
C GLY A 492 21.51 16.54 -4.95
N LEU A 493 22.12 16.09 -6.05
CA LEU A 493 23.51 15.67 -6.10
C LEU A 493 24.51 16.79 -5.76
N ARG A 494 24.19 18.06 -6.09
CA ARG A 494 24.97 19.25 -5.68
C ARG A 494 25.05 19.43 -4.15
N ARG A 495 24.16 18.81 -3.39
CA ARG A 495 24.17 18.87 -1.91
C ARG A 495 24.97 17.75 -1.27
N VAL A 496 25.44 16.78 -2.07
CA VAL A 496 26.34 15.73 -1.63
C VAL A 496 27.73 16.31 -1.41
N LYS A 497 28.31 16.05 -0.25
CA LYS A 497 29.61 16.59 0.19
C LYS A 497 30.79 15.79 -0.32
N TYR A 498 30.58 14.53 -0.66
CA TYR A 498 31.65 13.60 -1.03
C TYR A 498 31.67 13.38 -2.56
N PRO A 499 32.72 13.85 -3.27
CA PRO A 499 32.87 13.62 -4.71
C PRO A 499 32.88 12.13 -5.10
N GLU A 500 33.31 11.26 -4.19
CA GLU A 500 33.25 9.81 -4.37
C GLU A 500 31.81 9.32 -4.54
N ILE A 501 30.88 9.77 -3.69
CA ILE A 501 29.45 9.43 -3.82
C ILE A 501 28.91 9.95 -5.16
N GLN A 502 29.25 11.20 -5.52
CA GLN A 502 28.78 11.81 -6.76
C GLN A 502 29.23 11.01 -8.00
N SER A 503 30.52 10.71 -8.10
CA SER A 503 31.08 9.96 -9.23
C SER A 503 30.58 8.53 -9.31
N LYS A 504 30.41 7.84 -8.16
CA LYS A 504 29.85 6.48 -8.11
C LYS A 504 28.37 6.45 -8.47
N TYR A 505 27.57 7.39 -7.99
CA TYR A 505 26.17 7.49 -8.40
C TYR A 505 26.04 7.74 -9.91
N LEU A 506 26.82 8.69 -10.45
CA LEU A 506 26.82 8.94 -11.89
C LEU A 506 27.25 7.71 -12.70
N ALA A 507 28.10 6.84 -12.16
CA ALA A 507 28.49 5.60 -12.82
C ALA A 507 27.32 4.60 -12.91
N GLN A 508 26.47 4.51 -11.87
CA GLN A 508 25.23 3.74 -11.92
C GLN A 508 24.28 4.30 -13.00
N VAL A 509 24.14 5.62 -13.02
CA VAL A 509 23.32 6.34 -14.02
C VAL A 509 23.87 6.15 -15.44
N TYR A 510 25.18 6.14 -15.63
CA TYR A 510 25.83 5.92 -16.93
C TYR A 510 25.44 4.56 -17.52
N ASN A 511 25.34 3.52 -16.68
CA ASN A 511 24.90 2.20 -17.10
C ASN A 511 23.39 2.13 -17.47
N ILE A 512 22.58 3.09 -17.01
CA ILE A 512 21.22 3.30 -17.53
C ILE A 512 21.33 3.97 -18.90
N SER A 513 21.99 5.13 -18.98
CA SER A 513 22.26 5.84 -20.23
C SER A 513 23.35 6.89 -20.08
N GLU A 514 24.24 7.00 -21.08
CA GLU A 514 25.33 7.97 -21.10
C GLU A 514 24.82 9.43 -21.14
N ASP A 515 23.79 9.70 -21.94
CA ASP A 515 23.17 11.04 -22.03
C ASP A 515 22.49 11.47 -20.72
N TYR A 516 21.97 10.51 -19.94
CA TYR A 516 21.41 10.79 -18.63
C TYR A 516 22.52 11.22 -17.64
N ALA A 517 23.60 10.45 -17.56
CA ALA A 517 24.73 10.78 -16.70
C ALA A 517 25.41 12.10 -17.09
N GLN A 518 25.61 12.32 -18.40
CA GLN A 518 26.17 13.56 -18.91
C GLN A 518 25.26 14.75 -18.61
N GLY A 519 23.94 14.61 -18.82
CA GLY A 519 22.97 15.67 -18.54
C GLY A 519 22.92 16.08 -17.06
N ILE A 520 23.17 15.15 -16.13
CA ILE A 520 23.33 15.49 -14.70
C ILE A 520 24.68 16.16 -14.45
N TYR A 521 25.76 15.60 -15.00
CA TYR A 521 27.13 16.09 -14.81
C TYR A 521 27.30 17.53 -15.30
N ASP A 522 26.73 17.88 -16.46
CA ASP A 522 26.77 19.23 -17.02
C ASP A 522 26.05 20.26 -16.14
N LEU A 523 25.14 19.79 -15.28
CA LEU A 523 24.45 20.60 -14.29
C LEU A 523 25.18 20.61 -12.95
N LEU A 524 26.29 19.93 -12.73
CA LEU A 524 27.05 20.07 -11.48
C LEU A 524 27.89 21.35 -11.51
N GLU A 525 27.82 22.12 -10.41
CA GLU A 525 28.62 23.33 -10.27
C GLU A 525 30.04 22.94 -9.83
N LYS A 526 30.99 22.96 -10.77
CA LYS A 526 32.43 22.67 -10.53
C LYS A 526 32.67 21.28 -9.89
N PRO A 527 32.36 20.17 -10.58
CA PRO A 527 32.64 18.83 -10.06
C PRO A 527 34.15 18.65 -9.79
N GLU A 528 34.50 17.97 -8.70
CA GLU A 528 35.90 17.69 -8.31
C GLU A 528 36.51 16.48 -9.03
N PHE A 529 35.86 16.00 -10.10
CA PHE A 529 36.28 14.86 -10.91
C PHE A 529 35.85 15.08 -12.36
N GLU A 530 36.58 14.48 -13.29
CA GLU A 530 36.27 14.51 -14.72
C GLU A 530 35.22 13.45 -15.08
N PHE A 531 34.40 13.71 -16.10
CA PHE A 531 33.39 12.74 -16.57
C PHE A 531 34.01 11.42 -17.08
N SER A 532 35.26 11.45 -17.54
CA SER A 532 36.01 10.22 -17.89
C SER A 532 36.12 9.25 -16.71
N LYS A 533 36.17 9.75 -15.47
CA LYS A 533 36.17 8.91 -14.27
C LYS A 533 34.84 8.19 -14.07
N VAL A 534 33.71 8.83 -14.40
CA VAL A 534 32.38 8.22 -14.35
C VAL A 534 32.32 7.00 -15.27
N LYS A 535 32.84 7.15 -16.50
CA LYS A 535 32.90 6.07 -17.49
C LYS A 535 33.76 4.90 -17.02
N GLU A 536 34.94 5.17 -16.45
CA GLU A 536 35.82 4.14 -15.88
C GLU A 536 35.13 3.38 -14.73
N LEU A 537 34.47 4.10 -13.82
CA LEU A 537 33.75 3.50 -12.69
C LEU A 537 32.57 2.64 -13.16
N ALA A 538 31.87 3.06 -14.21
CA ALA A 538 30.69 2.36 -14.73
C ALA A 538 30.98 0.91 -15.16
N GLU A 539 32.20 0.61 -15.60
CA GLU A 539 32.65 -0.73 -16.02
C GLU A 539 32.46 -1.79 -14.91
N THR A 540 32.55 -1.38 -13.64
CA THR A 540 32.45 -2.29 -12.48
C THR A 540 31.26 -1.99 -11.57
N ALA A 541 30.50 -0.91 -11.84
CA ALA A 541 29.46 -0.39 -10.95
C ALA A 541 28.36 -1.41 -10.60
N GLN A 542 28.02 -2.30 -11.54
CA GLN A 542 27.04 -3.36 -11.36
C GLN A 542 27.47 -4.43 -10.34
N GLU A 543 28.77 -4.55 -10.07
CA GLU A 543 29.34 -5.57 -9.17
C GLU A 543 29.70 -5.02 -7.78
N TRP A 544 29.60 -3.71 -7.55
CA TRP A 544 29.99 -3.10 -6.28
C TRP A 544 29.21 -3.66 -5.10
N TYR A 545 29.94 -4.03 -4.03
CA TYR A 545 29.43 -4.59 -2.79
C TYR A 545 28.60 -5.88 -2.93
N LYS A 546 28.66 -6.53 -4.11
CA LYS A 546 28.03 -7.82 -4.36
C LYS A 546 29.05 -8.95 -4.17
N GLU A 547 28.88 -9.73 -3.11
CA GLU A 547 29.76 -10.86 -2.77
C GLU A 547 29.59 -12.04 -3.74
N PRO A 548 30.63 -12.42 -4.51
CA PRO A 548 30.56 -13.52 -5.49
C PRO A 548 30.11 -14.86 -4.91
N LYS A 549 30.46 -15.19 -3.67
CA LYS A 549 30.10 -16.45 -3.02
C LYS A 549 28.59 -16.67 -2.91
N PHE A 550 27.80 -15.60 -2.83
CA PHE A 550 26.36 -15.70 -2.67
C PHE A 550 25.60 -15.66 -4.00
N ARG A 551 26.28 -15.46 -5.14
CA ARG A 551 25.65 -15.42 -6.47
C ARG A 551 24.90 -16.74 -6.75
N PRO A 552 23.67 -16.71 -7.28
CA PRO A 552 22.94 -17.94 -7.59
C PRO A 552 23.71 -18.80 -8.61
N GLY A 553 23.72 -20.12 -8.40
CA GLY A 553 24.33 -21.07 -9.33
C GLY A 553 23.41 -21.40 -10.50
N PRO A 554 23.91 -22.08 -11.55
CA PRO A 554 23.08 -22.63 -12.62
C PRO A 554 22.12 -23.69 -12.06
N GLY A 555 20.89 -23.29 -11.71
CA GLY A 555 19.87 -24.16 -11.10
C GLY A 555 19.19 -23.57 -9.86
N SER A 556 19.76 -22.53 -9.24
CA SER A 556 19.21 -21.85 -8.05
C SER A 556 18.07 -20.90 -8.41
N LYS A 557 16.99 -21.41 -9.02
CA LYS A 557 15.87 -20.60 -9.50
C LYS A 557 14.63 -20.82 -8.66
N LEU A 558 14.03 -19.73 -8.19
CA LEU A 558 12.64 -19.76 -7.73
C LEU A 558 11.74 -19.95 -8.94
N THR A 559 11.15 -21.13 -9.08
CA THR A 559 9.93 -21.27 -9.90
C THR A 559 8.86 -21.88 -9.02
N GLY A 560 7.64 -21.39 -9.16
CA GLY A 560 6.45 -22.01 -8.58
C GLY A 560 5.54 -22.42 -9.73
N TYR A 561 5.47 -23.72 -10.00
CA TYR A 561 4.46 -24.29 -10.88
C TYR A 561 3.47 -25.12 -10.05
N PRO A 562 2.22 -25.32 -10.52
CA PRO A 562 1.34 -26.30 -9.92
C PRO A 562 2.01 -27.68 -9.87
N PRO A 563 1.87 -28.45 -8.77
CA PRO A 563 2.37 -29.81 -8.69
C PRO A 563 1.76 -30.70 -9.79
N GLU A 564 2.54 -31.62 -10.36
CA GLU A 564 2.04 -32.56 -11.39
C GLU A 564 0.99 -33.55 -10.86
N ALA A 565 1.01 -33.82 -9.55
CA ALA A 565 0.05 -34.67 -8.86
C ALA A 565 -0.73 -33.87 -7.83
N ALA A 566 -2.00 -34.23 -7.63
CA ALA A 566 -2.83 -33.64 -6.57
C ALA A 566 -2.14 -33.83 -5.20
N VAL A 567 -1.91 -32.72 -4.49
CA VAL A 567 -1.30 -32.72 -3.15
C VAL A 567 -2.34 -33.01 -2.09
N TYR A 568 -3.53 -32.43 -2.24
CA TYR A 568 -4.67 -32.71 -1.37
C TYR A 568 -5.49 -33.88 -1.91
N GLN A 569 -6.01 -34.70 -1.00
CA GLN A 569 -6.95 -35.76 -1.35
C GLN A 569 -8.30 -35.12 -1.71
N ALA A 570 -8.91 -35.57 -2.81
CA ALA A 570 -10.21 -35.10 -3.28
C ALA A 570 -11.37 -35.49 -2.36
#